data_AF-A0A7X6D1Q0-F1
#
_entry.id   AF-A0A7X6D1Q0-F1
#
_cell.length_a   1.000
_cell.length_b   1.000
_cell.length_c   1.000
_cell.angle_alpha   90.00
_cell.angle_beta   90.00
_cell.angle_gamma   90.00
#
_symmetry.space_group_name_H-M   'P 1'
#
loop_
_entity.id
_entity.type
_entity.pdbx_description
1 polymer ?
#
loop_
_entity_poly.entity_id
_entity_poly.type
_entity_poly.pdbx_seq_one_letter_code
_entity_poly.pdbx_strand_id
1 'polypeptide(L)' 'MDISGAEWLSAPDGPQDEKVEIAYLEGGAVAMRNSADPGTVLRFTAAEWEAFVLGARDGEFDIA' A
#
# COMPACT_ATOMS: atom_id res chain seq x y z
N MET A 1 -8.77 11.68 -1.45
CA MET A 1 -7.32 11.83 -1.27
C MET A 1 -6.70 12.00 -2.63
N ASP A 2 -5.96 13.09 -2.86
CA ASP A 2 -5.25 13.32 -4.11
C ASP A 2 -4.00 12.43 -4.18
N ILE A 3 -3.69 11.93 -5.38
CA ILE A 3 -2.53 11.09 -5.68
C ILE A 3 -1.75 11.58 -6.91
N SER A 4 -2.10 12.76 -7.44
CA SER A 4 -1.52 13.30 -8.67
C SER A 4 -0.01 13.53 -8.57
N GLY A 5 0.50 13.83 -7.37
CA GLY A 5 1.93 13.99 -7.06
C GLY A 5 2.50 12.88 -6.17
N ALA A 6 1.85 11.71 -6.09
CA ALA A 6 2.28 10.63 -5.22
C ALA A 6 3.63 10.05 -5.64
N GLU A 7 4.55 9.93 -4.69
CA GLU A 7 5.76 9.14 -4.84
C GLU A 7 5.48 7.69 -4.44
N TRP A 8 5.70 6.77 -5.38
CA TRP A 8 5.41 5.35 -5.20
C TRP A 8 6.66 4.59 -4.77
N LEU A 9 6.54 3.89 -3.65
CA LEU A 9 7.59 3.11 -3.01
C LEU A 9 7.26 1.63 -3.11
N SER A 10 8.24 0.82 -3.46
CA SER A 10 8.17 -0.65 -3.38
C SER A 10 9.35 -1.18 -2.58
N ALA A 11 9.27 -2.44 -2.15
CA ALA A 11 10.40 -3.11 -1.55
C ALA A 11 11.59 -3.12 -2.54
N PRO A 12 12.82 -2.84 -2.07
CA PRO A 12 14.00 -2.82 -2.95
C PRO A 12 14.32 -4.20 -3.50
N ASP A 13 14.04 -5.24 -2.71
CA ASP A 13 14.26 -6.64 -3.04
C ASP A 13 12.94 -7.30 -3.46
N GLY A 14 12.97 -8.08 -4.54
CA GLY A 14 11.81 -8.82 -5.04
C GLY A 14 11.71 -8.87 -6.57
N PRO A 15 10.66 -9.54 -7.08
CA PRO A 15 10.35 -9.57 -8.51
C PRO A 15 10.24 -8.15 -9.09
N GLN A 16 10.77 -7.93 -10.30
CA GLN A 16 10.79 -6.61 -10.93
C GLN A 16 9.57 -6.34 -11.80
N ASP A 17 8.86 -7.40 -12.17
CA ASP A 17 7.71 -7.45 -13.06
C ASP A 17 6.40 -7.08 -12.35
N GLU A 18 6.24 -7.48 -11.09
CA GLU A 18 5.02 -7.22 -10.33
C GLU A 18 5.36 -6.92 -8.86
N LYS A 19 5.00 -5.71 -8.42
CA LYS A 19 5.27 -5.21 -7.07
C LYS A 19 4.02 -4.61 -6.46
N VAL A 20 3.90 -4.77 -5.14
CA VAL A 20 3.05 -3.90 -4.34
C VAL A 20 3.79 -2.58 -4.16
N GLU A 21 3.11 -1.49 -4.52
CA GLU A 21 3.59 -0.13 -4.32
C GLU A 21 2.69 0.60 -3.33
N ILE A 22 3.30 1.41 -2.47
CA ILE A 22 2.60 2.31 -1.55
C ILE A 22 3.04 3.76 -1.75
N ALA A 23 2.16 4.70 -1.45
CA ALA A 23 2.47 6.12 -1.41
C ALA A 23 1.91 6.75 -0.14
N TYR A 24 2.74 7.52 0.56
CA TYR A 24 2.31 8.32 1.72
C TYR A 24 1.68 9.63 1.23
N LEU A 25 0.51 9.94 1.77
CA LEU A 25 -0.29 11.11 1.40
C LEU A 25 -0.46 12.04 2.61
N GLU A 26 -1.08 13.20 2.36
CA GLU A 26 -1.41 14.15 3.42
C GLU A 26 -2.27 13.52 4.52
N GLY A 27 -2.06 13.99 5.76
CA GLY A 27 -2.82 13.51 6.92
C GLY A 27 -2.51 12.07 7.33
N GLY A 28 -1.41 11.48 6.84
CA GLY A 28 -1.00 10.12 7.17
C GLY A 28 -1.78 9.03 6.42
N ALA A 29 -2.57 9.41 5.41
CA ALA A 29 -3.22 8.46 4.52
C ALA A 29 -2.20 7.72 3.65
N VAL A 30 -2.58 6.54 3.19
CA VAL A 30 -1.73 5.69 2.34
C VAL A 30 -2.53 5.24 1.13
N ALA A 31 -1.93 5.33 -0.06
CA ALA A 31 -2.43 4.65 -1.26
C ALA A 31 -1.61 3.39 -1.51
N MET A 32 -2.25 2.34 -2.01
CA MET A 32 -1.61 1.09 -2.39
C MET A 32 -2.10 0.65 -3.78
N ARG A 33 -1.19 0.11 -4.59
CA ARG A 33 -1.52 -0.44 -5.91
C ARG A 33 -0.58 -1.59 -6.30
N ASN A 34 -0.96 -2.28 -7.37
CA ASN A 34 -0.08 -3.21 -8.08
C ASN A 34 0.65 -2.45 -9.21
N SER A 35 1.97 -2.60 -9.33
CA SER A 35 2.75 -1.97 -10.40
C SER A 35 2.34 -2.44 -11.80
N ALA A 36 1.80 -3.65 -11.94
CA ALA A 36 1.30 -4.20 -13.20
C ALA A 36 -0.12 -3.69 -13.57
N ASP A 37 -0.88 -3.15 -12.62
CA ASP A 37 -2.18 -2.49 -12.84
C ASP A 37 -2.27 -1.16 -12.05
N PRO A 38 -1.55 -0.12 -12.48
CA PRO A 38 -1.45 1.13 -11.71
C PRO A 38 -2.72 1.98 -11.71
N GLY A 39 -3.74 1.61 -12.50
CA GLY A 39 -5.04 2.29 -12.53
C GLY A 39 -5.94 1.95 -11.35
N THR A 40 -5.76 0.76 -10.78
CA THR A 40 -6.52 0.29 -9.61
C THR A 40 -5.80 0.66 -8.33
N VAL A 41 -6.34 1.64 -7.60
CA VAL A 41 -5.70 2.19 -6.39
C VAL A 41 -6.60 2.07 -5.17
N LEU A 42 -6.13 1.31 -4.18
CA LEU A 42 -6.70 1.28 -2.84
C LEU A 42 -6.21 2.48 -2.04
N ARG A 43 -7.06 3.07 -1.22
CA ARG A 43 -6.74 4.25 -0.41
C ARG A 43 -7.22 4.01 1.02
N PHE A 44 -6.34 4.27 1.96
CA PHE A 44 -6.56 4.09 3.39
C PHE A 44 -6.39 5.43 4.08
N THR A 45 -7.31 5.74 4.99
CA THR A 45 -7.07 6.76 6.02
C THR A 45 -5.92 6.31 6.92
N ALA A 46 -5.35 7.24 7.70
CA ALA A 46 -4.32 6.90 8.66
C ALA A 46 -4.75 5.78 9.63
N ALA A 47 -5.98 5.83 10.13
CA ALA A 47 -6.52 4.83 11.04
C ALA A 47 -6.74 3.46 10.37
N GLU A 48 -7.24 3.42 9.13
CA GLU A 48 -7.40 2.18 8.38
C GLU A 48 -6.05 1.54 8.06
N TRP A 49 -5.05 2.35 7.73
CA TRP A 49 -3.70 1.87 7.47
C TRP A 49 -3.05 1.28 8.73
N GLU A 50 -3.20 1.94 9.88
CA GLU A 50 -2.74 1.43 11.16
C GLU A 50 -3.38 0.07 11.48
N ALA A 51 -4.72 -0.02 11.34
CA ALA A 51 -5.45 -1.26 11.54
C ALA A 51 -4.98 -2.37 10.59
N PHE A 52 -4.81 -2.07 9.30
CA PHE A 52 -4.33 -3.03 8.30
C PHE A 52 -2.94 -3.59 8.66
N VAL A 53 -2.00 -2.73 9.05
CA VAL A 53 -0.64 -3.14 9.42
C VAL A 53 -0.64 -3.98 10.69
N LEU A 54 -1.46 -3.61 11.68
CA LEU A 54 -1.58 -4.39 12.92
C LEU A 54 -2.18 -5.77 12.65
N GLY A 55 -3.28 -5.87 11.90
CA GLY A 55 -3.88 -7.15 11.52
C GLY A 55 -2.91 -8.03 10.72
N ALA A 56 -2.18 -7.45 9.77
CA ALA A 56 -1.17 -8.18 9.01
C ALA A 56 -0.03 -8.72 9.89
N ARG A 57 0.39 -7.95 10.91
CA ARG A 57 1.43 -8.40 11.87
C ARG A 57 0.91 -9.46 12.85
N ASP A 58 -0.36 -9.42 13.18
CA ASP A 58 -1.04 -10.40 14.03
C ASP A 58 -1.34 -11.72 13.28
N GLY A 59 -0.96 -11.82 12.00
CA GLY A 59 -1.09 -13.03 11.20
C GLY A 59 -2.48 -13.24 10.61
N GLU A 60 -3.31 -12.19 10.49
CA GLU A 60 -4.66 -12.31 9.89
C GLU A 60 -4.66 -12.85 8.45
N PHE A 61 -3.52 -12.74 7.75
CA PHE A 61 -3.34 -13.24 6.39
C PHE A 61 -2.47 -14.49 6.30
N ASP A 62 -2.09 -15.11 7.41
CA ASP A 62 -1.34 -16.36 7.40
C ASP A 62 -2.22 -17.48 6.84
N ILE A 63 -1.63 -18.30 5.96
CA ILE A 63 -2.33 -19.45 5.36
C ILE A 63 -2.48 -20.52 6.44
N ALA A 64 -3.72 -20.92 6.71
CA ALA A 64 -4.06 -21.99 7.66
C ALA A 64 -3.55 -23.37 7.22
#